data_AF-A0A9X5GQM3-F1
#
_entry.id   AF-A0A9X5GQM3-F1
#
_cell.length_a   1.000
_cell.length_b   1.000
_cell.length_c   1.000
_cell.angle_alpha   90.00
_cell.angle_beta   90.00
_cell.angle_gamma   90.00
#
_symmetry.space_group_name_H-M   'P 1'
#
loop_
_entity.id
_entity.type
_entity.pdbx_description
1 polymer ?
#
loop_
_entity_poly.entity_id
_entity_poly.type
_entity_poly.pdbx_seq_one_letter_code
_entity_poly.pdbx_strand_id
1 'polypeptide(L)'
;MVLNMSEQKSEEQKNLEKDYEEYVKMITPTHNLYLQMLKAFITGGIICVIGQLLLNFAGSQMGMDKDTSGSFCSLILILLSVLFTGFNIYPSIVKFGGAGALVPITGFANSVAAPAVEFKKEGQVFGIGCKIFTIAGPVILYGIFTSWVLGLLYWIGQITGILG
;
A
#
# COMPACT_ATOMS: atom_id res chain seq x y z
N MET A 1 55.68 -4.73 0.93
CA MET A 1 55.11 -3.43 0.54
C MET A 1 53.69 -3.52 -0.02
N VAL A 2 53.34 -4.57 -0.81
CA VAL A 2 51.98 -4.75 -1.38
C VAL A 2 50.92 -5.12 -0.33
N LEU A 3 51.26 -5.92 0.69
CA LEU A 3 50.32 -6.36 1.75
C LEU A 3 49.82 -5.21 2.67
N ASN A 4 50.70 -4.25 3.00
CA ASN A 4 50.33 -3.07 3.83
C ASN A 4 49.33 -2.14 3.12
N MET A 5 49.34 -2.13 1.78
CA MET A 5 48.51 -1.23 0.98
C MET A 5 47.08 -1.78 0.79
N SER A 6 46.89 -3.11 0.84
CA SER A 6 45.56 -3.74 0.85
C SER A 6 44.86 -3.63 2.21
N GLU A 7 45.61 -3.71 3.32
CA GLU A 7 45.03 -3.54 4.66
C GLU A 7 44.57 -2.10 4.92
N GLN A 8 45.38 -1.10 4.54
CA GLN A 8 45.02 0.32 4.64
C GLN A 8 43.77 0.68 3.82
N LYS A 9 43.64 0.15 2.60
CA LYS A 9 42.47 0.39 1.73
C LYS A 9 41.20 -0.24 2.29
N SER A 10 41.31 -1.35 3.02
CA SER A 10 40.18 -2.00 3.70
C SER A 10 39.75 -1.27 4.98
N GLU A 11 40.68 -0.65 5.72
CA GLU A 11 40.37 0.16 6.91
C GLU A 11 39.73 1.50 6.54
N GLU A 12 40.27 2.18 5.52
CA GLU A 12 39.75 3.46 5.04
C GLU A 12 38.34 3.30 4.46
N GLN A 13 38.08 2.22 3.72
CA GLN A 13 36.75 1.88 3.21
C GLN A 13 35.76 1.52 4.32
N LYS A 14 36.20 0.78 5.36
CA LYS A 14 35.38 0.50 6.55
C LYS A 14 35.06 1.75 7.37
N ASN A 15 35.97 2.72 7.46
CA ASN A 15 35.70 3.97 8.16
C ASN A 15 34.75 4.86 7.36
N LEU A 16 34.87 4.91 6.04
CA LEU A 16 33.92 5.62 5.18
C LEU A 16 32.50 5.04 5.26
N GLU A 17 32.36 3.70 5.28
CA GLU A 17 31.07 3.02 5.48
C GLU A 17 30.46 3.36 6.85
N LYS A 18 31.27 3.43 7.91
CA LYS A 18 30.81 3.80 9.26
C LYS A 18 30.37 5.26 9.34
N ASP A 19 31.16 6.20 8.80
CA ASP A 19 30.80 7.61 8.74
C ASP A 19 29.51 7.81 7.91
N TYR A 20 29.33 7.03 6.84
CA TYR A 20 28.11 7.04 6.05
C TYR A 20 26.92 6.45 6.81
N GLU A 21 27.09 5.34 7.53
CA GLU A 21 26.05 4.77 8.40
C GLU A 21 25.66 5.71 9.54
N GLU A 22 26.62 6.42 10.14
CA GLU A 22 26.40 7.35 11.24
C GLU A 22 25.75 8.64 10.75
N TYR A 23 26.19 9.15 9.59
CA TYR A 23 25.51 10.23 8.87
C TYR A 23 24.07 9.85 8.52
N VAL A 24 23.84 8.64 7.97
CA VAL A 24 22.51 8.09 7.69
C VAL A 24 21.69 7.96 8.97
N LYS A 25 22.26 7.51 10.09
CA LYS A 25 21.55 7.46 11.38
C LYS A 25 21.21 8.85 11.94
N MET A 26 22.04 9.86 11.71
CA MET A 26 21.78 11.24 12.17
C MET A 26 20.69 11.94 11.34
N ILE A 27 20.65 11.71 10.04
CA ILE A 27 19.63 12.30 9.14
C ILE A 27 18.36 11.45 9.02
N THR A 28 18.41 10.16 9.37
CA THR A 28 17.23 9.30 9.41
C THR A 28 16.50 9.57 10.73
N PRO A 29 15.28 10.13 10.71
CA PRO A 29 14.54 10.37 11.93
C PRO A 29 14.28 9.05 12.65
N THR A 30 14.90 8.85 13.81
CA THR A 30 14.63 7.71 14.69
C THR A 30 13.26 7.89 15.33
N HIS A 31 12.20 7.65 14.54
CA HIS A 31 10.86 7.57 15.08
C HIS A 31 10.77 6.35 16.00
N ASN A 32 10.13 6.54 17.15
CA ASN A 32 9.96 5.49 18.14
C ASN A 32 9.11 4.37 17.52
N LEU A 33 9.73 3.25 17.11
CA LEU A 33 9.12 2.18 16.31
C LEU A 33 7.83 1.68 16.97
N TYR A 34 7.86 1.44 18.28
CA TYR A 34 6.70 1.00 19.04
C TYR A 34 5.52 1.96 18.94
N LEU A 35 5.78 3.28 18.94
CA LEU A 35 4.72 4.29 18.84
C LEU A 35 4.14 4.36 17.43
N GLN A 36 4.98 4.22 16.40
CA GLN A 36 4.53 4.15 15.00
C GLN A 36 3.71 2.89 14.73
N MET A 37 4.16 1.75 15.27
CA MET A 37 3.42 0.48 15.20
C MET A 37 2.08 0.57 15.92
N LEU A 38 2.03 1.20 17.11
CA LEU A 38 0.78 1.39 17.84
C LEU A 38 -0.19 2.28 17.06
N LYS A 39 0.28 3.39 16.50
CA LYS A 39 -0.54 4.25 15.63
C LYS A 39 -1.05 3.50 14.41
N ALA A 40 -0.19 2.74 13.73
CA ALA A 40 -0.59 1.93 12.59
C ALA A 40 -1.63 0.87 12.96
N PHE A 41 -1.43 0.18 14.08
CA PHE A 41 -2.38 -0.82 14.57
C PHE A 41 -3.74 -0.20 14.90
N ILE A 42 -3.76 0.93 15.63
CA ILE A 42 -5.02 1.62 15.98
C ILE A 42 -5.73 2.10 14.72
N THR A 43 -5.01 2.74 13.80
CA THR A 43 -5.63 3.31 12.60
C THR A 43 -6.16 2.22 11.67
N GLY A 44 -5.39 1.15 11.46
CA GLY A 44 -5.84 -0.02 10.69
C GLY A 44 -6.99 -0.76 11.36
N GLY A 45 -6.93 -0.91 12.69
CA GLY A 45 -7.99 -1.52 13.49
C GLY A 45 -9.31 -0.77 13.39
N ILE A 46 -9.29 0.56 13.47
CA ILE A 46 -10.48 1.41 13.29
C ILE A 46 -11.08 1.22 11.90
N ILE A 47 -10.26 1.21 10.85
CA ILE A 47 -10.73 0.98 9.47
C ILE A 47 -11.37 -0.41 9.34
N CYS A 48 -10.77 -1.44 9.95
CA CYS A 48 -11.35 -2.79 9.98
C CYS A 48 -12.68 -2.85 10.73
N VAL A 49 -12.81 -2.18 11.87
CA VAL A 49 -14.07 -2.11 12.63
C VAL A 49 -15.15 -1.41 11.80
N ILE A 50 -14.83 -0.31 11.11
CA ILE A 50 -15.76 0.36 10.18
C ILE A 50 -16.18 -0.60 9.05
N GLY A 51 -15.24 -1.35 8.49
CA GLY A 51 -15.53 -2.36 7.47
C GLY A 51 -16.47 -3.46 7.99
N GLN A 52 -16.22 -3.97 9.19
CA GLN A 52 -17.10 -4.95 9.83
C GLN A 52 -18.50 -4.39 10.11
N LEU A 53 -18.61 -3.13 10.53
CA LEU A 53 -19.91 -2.47 10.71
C LEU A 53 -20.67 -2.38 9.39
N LEU A 54 -20.00 -1.99 8.29
CA LEU A 54 -20.60 -1.94 6.96
C LEU A 54 -21.03 -3.33 6.46
N LEU A 55 -20.21 -4.37 6.69
CA LEU A 55 -20.53 -5.74 6.33
C LEU A 55 -21.74 -6.27 7.10
N ASN A 56 -21.79 -6.04 8.42
CA ASN A 56 -22.92 -6.44 9.24
C ASN A 56 -24.20 -5.67 8.87
N PHE A 57 -24.08 -4.38 8.51
CA PHE A 57 -25.21 -3.61 8.03
C PHE A 57 -25.74 -4.16 6.69
N ALA A 58 -24.87 -4.42 5.72
CA ALA A 58 -25.27 -4.98 4.43
C ALA A 58 -25.88 -6.38 4.55
N GLY A 59 -25.28 -7.26 5.37
CA GLY A 59 -25.77 -8.62 5.58
C GLY A 59 -27.08 -8.66 6.38
N SER A 60 -27.14 -7.94 7.52
CA SER A 60 -28.27 -8.05 8.45
C SER A 60 -29.45 -7.14 8.09
N GLN A 61 -29.20 -5.92 7.59
CA GLN A 61 -30.26 -4.94 7.31
C GLN A 61 -30.70 -4.94 5.84
N MET A 62 -29.79 -5.24 4.91
CA MET A 62 -30.10 -5.27 3.47
C MET A 62 -30.29 -6.70 2.93
N GLY A 63 -30.05 -7.73 3.75
CA GLY A 63 -30.25 -9.13 3.38
C GLY A 63 -29.31 -9.60 2.25
N MET A 64 -28.17 -8.95 2.06
CA MET A 64 -27.25 -9.22 0.97
C MET A 64 -26.39 -10.46 1.27
N ASP A 65 -26.10 -11.27 0.25
CA ASP A 65 -25.14 -12.37 0.37
C ASP A 65 -23.73 -11.85 0.76
N LYS A 66 -22.85 -12.72 1.26
CA LYS A 66 -21.49 -12.36 1.70
C LYS A 66 -20.66 -11.74 0.59
N ASP A 67 -20.73 -12.27 -0.63
CA ASP A 67 -19.95 -11.73 -1.75
C ASP A 67 -20.42 -10.32 -2.14
N THR A 68 -21.73 -10.13 -2.18
CA THR A 68 -22.34 -8.83 -2.49
C THR A 68 -22.12 -7.82 -1.36
N SER A 69 -22.18 -8.26 -0.10
CA SER A 69 -21.88 -7.44 1.07
C SER A 69 -20.42 -6.99 1.10
N GLY A 70 -19.49 -7.89 0.75
CA GLY A 70 -18.06 -7.59 0.60
C GLY A 70 -17.79 -6.52 -0.45
N SER A 71 -18.46 -6.66 -1.61
CA SER A 71 -18.39 -5.70 -2.70
C SER A 71 -18.96 -4.33 -2.28
N PHE A 72 -20.11 -4.33 -1.62
CA PHE A 72 -20.76 -3.12 -1.11
C PHE A 72 -19.88 -2.40 -0.07
N CYS A 73 -19.36 -3.13 0.92
CA CYS A 73 -18.45 -2.59 1.92
C CYS A 73 -17.23 -1.92 1.27
N SER A 74 -16.57 -2.64 0.34
CA SER A 74 -15.40 -2.14 -0.37
C SER A 74 -15.71 -0.87 -1.17
N LEU A 75 -16.85 -0.83 -1.85
CA LEU A 75 -17.29 0.33 -2.63
C LEU A 75 -17.52 1.56 -1.76
N ILE A 76 -18.22 1.40 -0.63
CA ILE A 76 -18.47 2.50 0.32
C ILE A 76 -17.16 3.01 0.95
N LEU A 77 -16.26 2.10 1.34
CA LEU A 77 -14.97 2.47 1.90
C LEU A 77 -14.09 3.25 0.90
N ILE A 78 -14.04 2.79 -0.36
CA ILE A 78 -13.34 3.49 -1.44
C ILE A 78 -13.96 4.87 -1.65
N LEU A 79 -15.29 4.95 -1.76
CA LEU A 79 -15.99 6.21 -1.99
C LEU A 79 -15.69 7.23 -0.87
N LEU A 80 -15.83 6.82 0.40
CA LEU A 80 -15.50 7.65 1.55
C LEU A 80 -14.05 8.12 1.53
N SER A 81 -13.11 7.23 1.20
CA SER A 81 -11.69 7.58 1.10
C SER A 81 -11.45 8.63 0.02
N VAL A 82 -12.00 8.46 -1.18
CA VAL A 82 -11.83 9.43 -2.28
C VAL A 82 -12.46 10.78 -1.94
N LEU A 83 -13.64 10.79 -1.30
CA LEU A 83 -14.27 12.03 -0.82
C LEU A 83 -13.40 12.74 0.21
N PHE A 84 -12.92 12.03 1.24
CA PHE A 84 -12.02 12.61 2.24
C PHE A 84 -10.66 13.02 1.67
N THR A 85 -10.21 12.36 0.60
CA THR A 85 -9.00 12.75 -0.14
C THR A 85 -9.22 14.08 -0.86
N GLY A 86 -10.36 14.25 -1.51
CA GLY A 86 -10.77 15.52 -2.13
C GLY A 86 -10.88 16.68 -1.12
N PHE A 87 -11.36 16.40 0.09
CA PHE A 87 -11.38 17.37 1.20
C PHE A 87 -10.03 17.57 1.91
N ASN A 88 -8.95 16.91 1.46
CA ASN A 88 -7.62 16.96 2.06
C ASN A 88 -7.52 16.40 3.51
N ILE A 89 -8.55 15.70 3.97
CA ILE A 89 -8.60 15.09 5.32
C ILE A 89 -7.85 13.75 5.33
N TYR A 90 -8.06 12.93 4.30
CA TYR A 90 -7.50 11.57 4.25
C TYR A 90 -5.95 11.54 4.19
N PRO A 91 -5.25 12.41 3.43
CA PRO A 91 -3.80 12.47 3.45
C PRO A 91 -3.21 12.75 4.84
N SER A 92 -3.90 13.56 5.65
CA SER A 92 -3.50 13.84 7.03
C SER A 92 -3.67 12.60 7.93
N ILE A 93 -4.74 11.82 7.73
CA ILE A 93 -4.95 10.54 8.41
C ILE A 93 -3.84 9.55 8.04
N VAL A 94 -3.46 9.47 6.77
CA VAL A 94 -2.36 8.60 6.32
C VAL A 94 -1.03 9.03 6.92
N LYS A 95 -0.75 10.33 7.01
CA LYS A 95 0.47 10.84 7.65
C LYS A 95 0.53 10.48 9.15
N PHE A 96 -0.62 10.47 9.84
CA PHE A 96 -0.69 10.09 11.26
C PHE A 96 -0.63 8.58 11.48
N GLY A 97 -1.44 7.82 10.72
CA GLY A 97 -1.59 6.36 10.87
C GLY A 97 -0.53 5.54 10.14
N GLY A 98 0.25 6.16 9.26
CA GLY A 98 1.31 5.51 8.49
C GLY A 98 0.80 4.29 7.72
N ALA A 99 1.49 3.16 7.88
CA ALA A 99 1.13 1.90 7.23
C ALA A 99 -0.31 1.44 7.53
N GLY A 100 -0.83 1.73 8.73
CA GLY A 100 -2.17 1.32 9.13
C GLY A 100 -3.30 1.95 8.32
N ALA A 101 -3.08 3.16 7.80
CA ALA A 101 -4.02 3.85 6.92
C ALA A 101 -3.68 3.68 5.43
N LEU A 102 -2.41 3.40 5.11
CA LEU A 102 -1.94 3.21 3.73
C LEU A 102 -2.24 1.82 3.17
N VAL A 103 -2.10 0.77 3.98
CA VAL A 103 -2.25 -0.64 3.55
C VAL A 103 -3.69 -1.05 3.19
N PRO A 104 -4.74 -0.62 3.93
CA PRO A 104 -6.11 -0.97 3.58
C PRO A 104 -6.52 -0.46 2.19
N ILE A 105 -7.62 -0.99 1.64
CA ILE A 105 -8.14 -0.58 0.33
C ILE A 105 -8.43 0.93 0.23
N THR A 106 -8.73 1.57 1.37
CA THR A 106 -8.93 3.00 1.48
C THR A 106 -7.64 3.80 1.26
N GLY A 107 -6.49 3.25 1.67
CA GLY A 107 -5.17 3.85 1.43
C GLY A 107 -4.79 3.81 -0.04
N PHE A 108 -5.05 2.68 -0.71
CA PHE A 108 -4.89 2.58 -2.17
C PHE A 108 -5.76 3.60 -2.92
N ALA A 109 -7.03 3.76 -2.52
CA ALA A 109 -7.93 4.75 -3.10
C ALA A 109 -7.40 6.18 -2.95
N ASN A 110 -6.87 6.55 -1.78
CA ASN A 110 -6.21 7.84 -1.56
C ASN A 110 -4.95 8.00 -2.41
N SER A 111 -4.12 6.95 -2.53
CA SER A 111 -2.91 6.98 -3.37
C SER A 111 -3.25 7.23 -4.84
N VAL A 112 -4.41 6.78 -5.33
CA VAL A 112 -4.89 7.07 -6.69
C VAL A 112 -5.56 8.45 -6.78
N ALA A 113 -6.36 8.85 -5.79
CA ALA A 113 -7.11 10.10 -5.81
C ALA A 113 -6.26 11.35 -5.53
N ALA A 114 -5.26 11.27 -4.66
CA ALA A 114 -4.42 12.42 -4.32
C ALA A 114 -3.65 12.97 -5.54
N PRO A 115 -3.00 12.14 -6.39
CA PRO A 115 -2.40 12.62 -7.63
C PRO A 115 -3.40 13.23 -8.61
N ALA A 116 -4.64 12.74 -8.63
CA ALA A 116 -5.69 13.31 -9.48
C ALA A 116 -6.03 14.76 -9.08
N VAL A 117 -5.98 15.06 -7.78
CA VAL A 117 -6.22 16.41 -7.24
C VAL A 117 -5.01 17.32 -7.45
N GLU A 118 -3.80 16.81 -7.19
CA GLU A 118 -2.56 17.59 -7.20
C GLU A 118 -2.05 17.90 -8.61
N PHE A 119 -2.05 16.92 -9.50
CA PHE A 119 -1.47 17.04 -10.86
C PHE A 119 -2.49 17.46 -11.92
N LYS A 120 -3.64 18.01 -11.51
CA LYS A 120 -4.67 18.51 -12.43
C LYS A 120 -4.14 19.58 -13.41
N LYS A 121 -3.15 20.36 -12.99
CA LYS A 121 -2.52 21.41 -13.80
C LYS A 121 -1.60 20.87 -14.90
N GLU A 122 -1.13 19.62 -14.79
CA GLU A 122 -0.24 18.97 -15.78
C GLU A 122 -1.01 18.30 -16.93
N GLY A 123 -2.34 18.39 -16.94
CA GLY A 123 -3.21 17.83 -17.97
C GLY A 123 -3.69 16.41 -17.67
N GLN A 124 -4.71 15.96 -18.42
CA GLN A 124 -5.41 14.70 -18.15
C GLN A 124 -4.53 13.47 -18.45
N VAL A 125 -3.77 13.48 -19.55
CA VAL A 125 -3.00 12.31 -20.01
C VAL A 125 -1.61 12.27 -19.39
N PHE A 126 -0.80 13.30 -19.63
CA PHE A 126 0.60 13.35 -19.18
C PHE A 126 0.77 13.64 -17.68
N GLY A 127 -0.18 14.33 -17.06
CA GLY A 127 -0.20 14.61 -15.63
C GLY A 127 -0.95 13.55 -14.83
N ILE A 128 -2.29 13.69 -14.78
CA ILE A 128 -3.17 12.83 -13.98
C ILE A 128 -3.03 11.35 -14.36
N GLY A 129 -3.16 11.04 -15.65
CA GLY A 129 -3.15 9.68 -16.17
C GLY A 129 -1.85 8.94 -15.87
N CYS A 130 -0.70 9.55 -16.20
CA CYS A 130 0.60 8.96 -15.90
C CYS A 130 0.79 8.69 -14.40
N LYS A 131 0.47 9.65 -13.51
CA LYS A 131 0.66 9.48 -12.06
C LYS A 131 -0.24 8.39 -11.48
N ILE A 132 -1.52 8.38 -11.84
CA ILE A 132 -2.44 7.32 -11.40
C ILE A 132 -1.96 5.95 -11.90
N PHE A 133 -1.53 5.87 -13.16
CA PHE A 133 -1.08 4.62 -13.77
C PHE A 133 0.21 4.09 -13.14
N THR A 134 1.09 4.93 -12.60
CA THR A 134 2.26 4.42 -11.85
C THR A 134 1.87 3.61 -10.60
N ILE A 135 0.68 3.86 -10.03
CA ILE A 135 0.18 3.19 -8.82
C ILE A 135 -0.73 2.02 -9.21
N ALA A 136 -1.66 2.25 -10.13
CA ALA A 136 -2.62 1.23 -10.57
C ALA A 136 -2.01 0.22 -11.56
N GLY A 137 -1.02 0.62 -12.36
CA GLY A 137 -0.39 -0.18 -13.40
C GLY A 137 0.23 -1.48 -12.87
N PRO A 138 1.07 -1.44 -11.80
CA PRO A 138 1.58 -2.65 -11.17
C PRO A 138 0.46 -3.57 -10.65
N VAL A 139 -0.58 -3.02 -10.01
CA VAL A 139 -1.69 -3.80 -9.46
C VAL A 139 -2.46 -4.52 -10.57
N ILE A 140 -2.77 -3.83 -11.67
CA ILE A 140 -3.47 -4.41 -12.82
C ILE A 140 -2.61 -5.47 -13.51
N LEU A 141 -1.32 -5.16 -13.77
CA LEU A 141 -0.41 -6.06 -14.47
C LEU A 141 -0.23 -7.36 -13.69
N TYR A 142 0.18 -7.29 -12.42
CA TYR A 142 0.42 -8.47 -11.60
C TYR A 142 -0.89 -9.19 -11.25
N GLY A 143 -2.00 -8.47 -11.08
CA GLY A 143 -3.32 -9.06 -10.85
C GLY A 143 -3.75 -9.95 -12.01
N ILE A 144 -3.81 -9.40 -13.23
CA ILE A 144 -4.25 -10.16 -14.42
C ILE A 144 -3.27 -11.29 -14.72
N PHE A 145 -1.96 -11.02 -14.67
CA PHE A 145 -0.95 -12.03 -14.97
C PHE A 145 -1.03 -13.21 -14.00
N THR A 146 -1.09 -12.95 -12.69
CA THR A 146 -1.20 -14.04 -11.69
C THR A 146 -2.51 -14.79 -11.80
N SER A 147 -3.65 -14.13 -12.05
CA SER A 147 -4.93 -14.80 -12.30
C SER A 147 -4.87 -15.74 -13.50
N TRP A 148 -4.22 -15.34 -14.60
CA TRP A 148 -4.04 -16.20 -15.77
C TRP A 148 -3.13 -17.40 -15.47
N VAL A 149 -1.99 -17.19 -14.80
CA VAL A 149 -1.07 -18.28 -14.41
C VAL A 149 -1.79 -19.28 -13.50
N LEU A 150 -2.47 -18.80 -12.45
CA LEU A 150 -3.20 -19.67 -11.52
C LEU A 150 -4.36 -20.40 -12.21
N GLY A 151 -5.07 -19.72 -13.13
CA GLY A 151 -6.13 -20.34 -13.93
C GLY A 151 -5.61 -21.48 -14.81
N LEU A 152 -4.45 -21.32 -15.45
CA LEU A 152 -3.81 -22.37 -16.22
C LEU A 152 -3.34 -23.54 -15.35
N LEU A 153 -2.71 -23.26 -14.20
CA LEU A 153 -2.28 -24.31 -13.28
C LEU A 153 -3.47 -25.13 -12.75
N TYR A 154 -4.58 -24.46 -12.40
CA TYR A 154 -5.80 -25.13 -11.99
C TYR A 154 -6.40 -26.00 -13.10
N TRP A 155 -6.44 -25.48 -14.33
CA TRP A 155 -6.93 -26.24 -15.50
C TRP A 155 -6.09 -27.50 -15.79
N ILE A 156 -4.77 -27.39 -15.73
CA ILE A 156 -3.87 -28.54 -15.90
C ILE A 156 -4.03 -29.54 -14.73
N GLY A 157 -4.18 -29.04 -13.50
CA GLY A 157 -4.42 -29.87 -12.32
C GLY A 157 -5.72 -30.67 -12.38
N GLN A 158 -6.77 -30.08 -12.96
CA GLN A 158 -8.05 -30.76 -13.24
C GLN A 158 -7.88 -31.83 -14.32
N ILE A 159 -7.16 -31.54 -15.42
CA ILE A 159 -6.91 -32.52 -16.49
C ILE A 159 -6.07 -33.70 -16.01
N THR A 160 -5.11 -33.46 -15.12
CA THR A 160 -4.20 -34.49 -14.58
C THR A 160 -4.79 -35.26 -13.39
N GLY A 161 -6.01 -34.93 -12.95
CA GLY A 161 -6.72 -35.63 -11.86
C GLY A 161 -6.14 -35.39 -10.46
N ILE A 162 -5.26 -34.39 -10.31
CA ILE A 162 -4.62 -34.03 -9.03
C ILE A 162 -5.54 -33.16 -8.17
N LEU A 163 -6.36 -32.33 -8.82
CA LEU A 163 -7.40 -31.53 -8.18
C LEU A 163 -8.74 -32.15 -8.61
N GLY A 164 -9.37 -32.91 -7.71
CA GLY A 164 -10.73 -33.42 -7.85
C GLY A 164 -11.73 -32.49 -7.18
#